data_AF-A0A530YTM2-F1
#
_entry.id   AF-A0A530YTM2-F1
#
_cell.length_a   1.000
_cell.length_b   1.000
_cell.length_c   1.000
_cell.angle_alpha   90.00
_cell.angle_beta   90.00
_cell.angle_gamma   90.00
#
_symmetry.space_group_name_H-M   'P 1'
#
loop_
_entity.id
_entity.type
_entity.pdbx_description
1 polymer ?
#
loop_
_entity_poly.entity_id
_entity_poly.type
_entity_poly.pdbx_seq_one_letter_code
_entity_poly.pdbx_strand_id
1 'polypeptide(L)'
;MSDIAKILGLIANCNDPEKLRSWITNARDKGEPGVADAAFRKLVSVLPKEKPGTVEHDFWQTIHAFEHVLSEERGKTTRLARTRQKVARAGVVQTLQDWAMSAKSTDGFDMLLERNMPELTGEAIVLRHAPQFSAEVVAAAMRRLEAADINIATLPGATPTG
;
A
#
# COMPACT_ATOMS: atom_id res chain seq x y z
N MET A 1 2.46 16.27 28.77
CA MET A 1 2.28 15.56 27.49
C MET A 1 1.17 16.26 26.72
N SER A 2 1.45 16.71 25.49
CA SER A 2 0.44 17.26 24.57
C SER A 2 -0.66 16.23 24.29
N ASP A 3 -1.89 16.69 24.09
CA ASP A 3 -3.01 15.80 23.73
C ASP A 3 -2.77 15.07 22.40
N ILE A 4 -2.01 15.66 21.48
CA ILE A 4 -1.57 15.01 20.23
C ILE A 4 -0.70 13.78 20.55
N ALA A 5 0.25 13.90 21.47
CA ALA A 5 1.14 12.78 21.84
C ALA A 5 0.36 11.61 22.46
N LYS A 6 -0.69 11.91 23.25
CA LYS A 6 -1.59 10.87 23.79
C LYS A 6 -2.36 10.17 22.66
N ILE A 7 -2.90 10.92 21.71
CA ILE A 7 -3.64 10.36 20.57
C ILE A 7 -2.74 9.47 19.71
N LEU A 8 -1.51 9.90 19.42
CA LEU A 8 -0.54 9.08 18.70
C LEU A 8 -0.23 7.77 19.42
N GLY A 9 -0.11 7.81 20.76
CA GLY A 9 0.04 6.60 21.58
C GLY A 9 -1.17 5.65 21.51
N LEU A 10 -2.39 6.20 21.48
CA LEU A 10 -3.62 5.41 21.29
C LEU A 10 -3.67 4.77 19.90
N ILE A 11 -3.30 5.53 18.86
CA ILE A 11 -3.24 5.04 17.48
C ILE A 11 -2.27 3.86 17.37
N ALA A 12 -1.05 3.99 17.90
CA ALA A 12 -0.03 2.94 17.78
C ALA A 12 -0.52 1.57 18.30
N ASN A 13 -1.37 1.57 19.32
CA ASN A 13 -1.88 0.37 19.99
C ASN A 13 -3.28 -0.06 19.53
N CYS A 14 -3.91 0.69 18.61
CA CYS A 14 -5.28 0.40 18.17
C CYS A 14 -5.31 -0.62 17.03
N ASN A 15 -6.07 -1.70 17.20
CA ASN A 15 -6.29 -2.71 16.16
C ASN A 15 -7.73 -2.69 15.63
N ASP A 16 -8.50 -1.64 15.92
CA ASP A 16 -9.88 -1.47 15.51
C ASP A 16 -9.94 -0.55 14.27
N PRO A 17 -10.25 -1.10 13.08
CA PRO A 17 -10.30 -0.33 11.84
C PRO A 17 -11.34 0.79 11.86
N GLU A 18 -12.47 0.62 12.55
CA GLU A 18 -13.51 1.65 12.58
C GLU A 18 -13.05 2.86 13.39
N LYS A 19 -12.43 2.62 14.57
CA LYS A 19 -11.82 3.69 15.37
C LYS A 19 -10.73 4.43 14.61
N LEU A 20 -9.88 3.70 13.89
CA LEU A 20 -8.82 4.30 13.08
C LEU A 20 -9.41 5.19 11.99
N ARG A 21 -10.48 4.78 11.29
CA ARG A 21 -11.19 5.63 10.32
C ARG A 21 -11.76 6.90 10.98
N SER A 22 -12.39 6.78 12.15
CA SER A 22 -12.91 7.94 12.87
C SER A 22 -11.79 8.92 13.26
N TRP A 23 -10.62 8.43 13.69
CA TRP A 23 -9.48 9.31 13.97
C TRP A 23 -8.94 10.00 12.72
N ILE A 24 -8.91 9.32 11.56
CA ILE A 24 -8.52 9.95 10.28
C ILE A 24 -9.45 11.12 9.96
N THR A 25 -10.77 10.89 9.95
CA THR A 25 -11.77 11.93 9.66
C THR A 25 -11.66 13.10 10.64
N ASN A 26 -11.69 12.81 11.94
CA ASN A 26 -11.63 13.85 12.98
C ASN A 26 -10.33 14.66 12.96
N ALA A 27 -9.20 14.01 12.64
CA ALA A 27 -7.91 14.69 12.55
C ALA A 27 -7.86 15.63 11.35
N ARG A 28 -8.42 15.23 10.20
CA ARG A 28 -8.52 16.10 9.02
C ARG A 28 -9.43 17.29 9.27
N ASP A 29 -10.59 17.08 9.88
CA ASP A 29 -11.54 18.15 10.22
C ASP A 29 -10.93 19.20 11.16
N LYS A 30 -9.98 18.77 12.00
CA LYS A 30 -9.26 19.64 12.95
C LYS A 30 -7.95 20.22 12.40
N GLY A 31 -7.56 19.89 11.17
CA GLY A 31 -6.30 20.35 10.59
C GLY A 31 -5.05 19.71 11.21
N GLU A 32 -5.13 18.45 11.66
CA GLU A 32 -4.06 17.70 12.33
C GLU A 32 -3.52 16.57 11.42
N PRO A 33 -2.79 16.88 10.33
CA PRO A 33 -2.38 15.90 9.32
C PRO A 33 -1.50 14.78 9.88
N GLY A 34 -0.64 15.07 10.87
CA GLY A 34 0.22 14.05 11.47
C GLY A 34 -0.56 12.94 12.20
N VAL A 35 -1.71 13.28 12.80
CA VAL A 35 -2.59 12.30 13.46
C VAL A 35 -3.35 11.50 12.40
N ALA A 36 -3.84 12.16 11.35
CA ALA A 36 -4.51 11.49 10.24
C ALA A 36 -3.59 10.48 9.55
N ASP A 37 -2.34 10.86 9.27
CA ASP A 37 -1.33 10.00 8.66
C ASP A 37 -0.98 8.81 9.55
N ALA A 38 -0.80 9.03 10.85
CA ALA A 38 -0.52 7.95 11.80
C ALA A 38 -1.69 6.96 11.86
N ALA A 39 -2.92 7.46 11.95
CA ALA A 39 -4.12 6.61 11.98
C ALA A 39 -4.31 5.85 10.66
N PHE A 40 -4.04 6.48 9.52
CA PHE A 40 -4.08 5.84 8.20
C PHE A 40 -3.03 4.74 8.06
N ARG A 41 -1.76 5.02 8.40
CA ARG A 41 -0.71 3.99 8.38
C ARG A 41 -1.06 2.80 9.26
N LYS A 42 -1.58 3.07 10.46
CA LYS A 42 -2.04 2.01 11.37
C LYS A 42 -3.22 1.24 10.77
N LEU A 43 -4.23 1.92 10.22
CA LEU A 43 -5.38 1.31 9.55
C LEU A 43 -4.93 0.33 8.47
N VAL A 44 -4.03 0.78 7.59
CA VAL A 44 -3.47 -0.05 6.53
C VAL A 44 -2.73 -1.26 7.08
N SER A 45 -2.03 -1.14 8.22
CA SER A 45 -1.34 -2.26 8.86
C SER A 45 -2.23 -3.31 9.54
N VAL A 46 -3.47 -2.97 9.90
CA VAL A 46 -4.37 -3.88 10.65
C VAL A 46 -5.47 -4.51 9.79
N LEU A 47 -5.66 -4.01 8.57
CA LEU A 47 -6.68 -4.51 7.65
C LEU A 47 -6.36 -5.88 7.00
N PRO A 48 -5.10 -6.19 6.61
CA PRO A 48 -4.76 -7.52 6.12
C PRO A 48 -5.03 -8.58 7.17
N LYS A 49 -5.52 -9.74 6.73
CA LYS A 49 -5.70 -10.92 7.60
C LYS A 49 -4.47 -11.81 7.61
N GLU A 50 -3.60 -11.61 6.64
CA GLU A 50 -2.39 -12.35 6.37
C GLU A 50 -1.29 -11.97 7.35
N LYS A 51 -0.28 -12.84 7.46
CA LYS A 51 0.79 -12.66 8.45
C LYS A 51 1.71 -11.51 8.03
N PRO A 52 2.03 -10.55 8.92
CA PRO A 52 3.02 -9.50 8.63
C PRO A 52 4.34 -10.05 8.12
N GLY A 53 4.92 -9.38 7.12
CA GLY A 53 6.17 -9.79 6.45
C GLY A 53 6.00 -10.82 5.34
N THR A 54 4.76 -11.17 4.97
CA THR A 54 4.47 -11.98 3.77
C THR A 54 4.13 -11.09 2.57
N VAL A 55 4.29 -11.63 1.35
CA VAL A 55 3.89 -10.93 0.12
C VAL A 55 2.40 -10.62 0.14
N GLU A 56 1.57 -11.55 0.60
CA GLU A 56 0.13 -11.40 0.66
C GLU A 56 -0.28 -10.29 1.63
N HIS A 57 0.37 -10.19 2.79
CA HIS A 57 0.13 -9.10 3.74
C HIS A 57 0.39 -7.74 3.08
N ASP A 58 1.58 -7.54 2.53
CA ASP A 58 1.96 -6.26 1.90
C ASP A 58 1.06 -5.93 0.70
N PHE A 59 0.66 -6.94 -0.07
CA PHE A 59 -0.30 -6.77 -1.15
C PHE A 59 -1.66 -6.29 -0.65
N TRP A 60 -2.22 -6.94 0.37
CA TRP A 60 -3.52 -6.53 0.91
C TRP A 60 -3.45 -5.19 1.64
N GLN A 61 -2.30 -4.81 2.23
CA GLN A 61 -2.07 -3.46 2.73
C GLN A 61 -2.26 -2.43 1.61
N THR A 62 -1.58 -2.62 0.47
CA THR A 62 -1.75 -1.75 -0.71
C THR A 62 -3.21 -1.67 -1.16
N ILE A 63 -3.87 -2.82 -1.34
CA ILE A 63 -5.26 -2.84 -1.83
C ILE A 63 -6.18 -2.10 -0.86
N HIS A 64 -6.03 -2.31 0.43
CA HIS A 64 -6.85 -1.65 1.45
C HIS A 64 -6.58 -0.16 1.56
N ALA A 65 -5.31 0.26 1.49
CA ALA A 65 -4.93 1.67 1.43
C ALA A 65 -5.58 2.35 0.23
N PHE A 66 -5.48 1.72 -0.93
CA PHE A 66 -5.95 2.30 -2.18
C PHE A 66 -7.48 2.35 -2.25
N GLU A 67 -8.17 1.31 -1.80
CA GLU A 67 -9.63 1.31 -1.65
C GLU A 67 -10.11 2.37 -0.66
N HIS A 68 -9.35 2.62 0.42
CA HIS A 68 -9.68 3.69 1.36
C HIS A 68 -9.59 5.05 0.69
N VAL A 69 -8.45 5.38 0.08
CA VAL A 69 -8.25 6.67 -0.62
C VAL A 69 -9.32 6.90 -1.69
N LEU A 70 -9.60 5.88 -2.51
CA LEU A 70 -10.66 5.95 -3.52
C LEU A 70 -12.05 6.14 -2.93
N SER A 71 -12.32 5.53 -1.77
CA SER A 71 -13.61 5.68 -1.10
C SER A 71 -13.81 7.09 -0.58
N GLU A 72 -12.75 7.70 -0.04
CA GLU A 72 -12.76 9.08 0.44
C GLU A 72 -12.98 10.06 -0.72
N GLU A 73 -12.21 9.93 -1.80
CA GLU A 73 -12.31 10.78 -2.99
C GLU A 73 -13.72 10.74 -3.62
N ARG A 74 -14.32 9.56 -3.68
CA ARG A 74 -15.62 9.34 -4.33
C ARG A 74 -16.82 9.56 -3.40
N GLY A 75 -16.58 9.82 -2.11
CA GLY A 75 -17.63 9.93 -1.09
C GLY A 75 -18.46 8.66 -0.90
N LYS A 76 -17.98 7.50 -1.35
CA LYS A 76 -18.68 6.22 -1.25
C LYS A 76 -17.69 5.07 -1.20
N THR A 77 -18.07 3.98 -0.52
CA THR A 77 -17.24 2.78 -0.44
C THR A 77 -16.90 2.27 -1.83
N THR A 78 -15.60 2.23 -2.14
CA THR A 78 -15.05 1.78 -3.42
C THR A 78 -14.17 0.56 -3.19
N ARG A 79 -14.37 -0.48 -4.01
CA ARG A 79 -13.52 -1.68 -4.01
C ARG A 79 -12.91 -1.90 -5.39
N LEU A 80 -11.67 -2.39 -5.40
CA LEU A 80 -10.94 -2.76 -6.62
C LEU A 80 -11.38 -4.15 -7.07
N ALA A 81 -12.64 -4.25 -7.51
CA ALA A 81 -13.31 -5.54 -7.77
C ALA A 81 -12.54 -6.42 -8.77
N ARG A 82 -12.00 -5.83 -9.85
CA ARG A 82 -11.20 -6.55 -10.85
C ARG A 82 -9.91 -7.11 -10.26
N THR A 83 -9.23 -6.34 -9.42
CA THR A 83 -8.01 -6.78 -8.72
C THR A 83 -8.30 -7.92 -7.76
N ARG A 84 -9.34 -7.78 -6.93
CA ARG A 84 -9.77 -8.85 -6.01
C ARG A 84 -10.15 -10.13 -6.76
N GLN A 85 -10.85 -10.00 -7.88
CA GLN A 85 -11.22 -11.13 -8.72
C GLN A 85 -9.99 -11.80 -9.36
N LYS A 86 -9.00 -11.02 -9.80
CA LYS A 86 -7.75 -11.56 -10.34
C LYS A 86 -6.99 -12.37 -9.29
N VAL A 87 -6.83 -11.80 -8.09
CA VAL A 87 -6.14 -12.47 -6.96
C VAL A 87 -6.87 -13.76 -6.55
N ALA A 88 -8.21 -13.75 -6.53
CA ALA A 88 -8.98 -14.95 -6.23
C ALA A 88 -8.79 -16.08 -7.26
N ARG A 89 -8.44 -15.75 -8.51
CA ARG A 89 -8.22 -16.73 -9.59
C ARG A 89 -6.77 -17.19 -9.68
N ALA A 90 -5.80 -16.29 -9.57
CA ALA A 90 -4.39 -16.53 -9.86
C ALA A 90 -3.48 -16.54 -8.62
N GLY A 91 -3.96 -16.01 -7.49
CA GLY A 91 -3.13 -15.74 -6.31
C GLY A 91 -2.39 -14.41 -6.40
N VAL A 92 -1.79 -14.02 -5.27
CA VAL A 92 -1.09 -12.72 -5.13
C VAL A 92 0.22 -12.70 -5.92
N VAL A 93 1.07 -13.72 -5.76
CA VAL A 93 2.38 -13.79 -6.41
C VAL A 93 2.24 -13.70 -7.93
N GLN A 94 1.38 -14.53 -8.53
CA GLN A 94 1.13 -14.48 -9.98
C GLN A 94 0.56 -13.12 -10.42
N THR A 95 -0.31 -12.52 -9.61
CA THR A 95 -0.86 -11.20 -9.92
C THR A 95 0.22 -10.13 -9.99
N LEU A 96 1.16 -10.14 -9.05
CA LEU A 96 2.31 -9.23 -9.01
C LEU A 96 3.27 -9.47 -10.18
N GLN A 97 3.55 -10.74 -10.49
CA GLN A 97 4.36 -11.12 -11.65
C GLN A 97 3.76 -10.58 -12.95
N ASP A 98 2.47 -10.81 -13.18
CA ASP A 98 1.78 -10.31 -14.38
C ASP A 98 1.82 -8.79 -14.49
N TRP A 99 1.71 -8.07 -13.37
CA TRP A 99 1.77 -6.61 -13.36
C TRP A 99 3.17 -6.11 -13.70
N ALA A 100 4.20 -6.65 -13.05
CA ALA A 100 5.58 -6.30 -13.35
C ALA A 100 5.96 -6.61 -14.81
N MET A 101 5.50 -7.74 -15.35
CA MET A 101 5.83 -8.17 -16.71
C MET A 101 4.95 -7.56 -17.80
N SER A 102 3.89 -6.83 -17.46
CA SER A 102 2.95 -6.31 -18.46
C SER A 102 3.61 -5.25 -19.35
N ALA A 103 3.35 -5.26 -20.66
CA ALA A 103 3.86 -4.19 -21.53
C ALA A 103 3.22 -2.82 -21.26
N LYS A 104 2.06 -2.77 -20.58
CA LYS A 104 1.36 -1.53 -20.24
C LYS A 104 1.38 -1.30 -18.73
N SER A 105 1.42 -0.04 -18.32
CA SER A 105 1.07 0.35 -16.95
C SER A 105 -0.33 -0.15 -16.61
N THR A 106 -0.52 -0.52 -15.34
CA THR A 106 -1.85 -0.79 -14.83
C THR A 106 -2.45 0.52 -14.35
N ASP A 107 -3.76 0.71 -14.50
CA ASP A 107 -4.45 1.91 -13.99
C ASP A 107 -4.15 2.13 -12.48
N GLY A 108 -3.93 1.05 -11.73
CA GLY A 108 -3.57 1.12 -10.31
C GLY A 108 -2.14 1.64 -10.07
N PHE A 109 -1.19 1.33 -10.97
CA PHE A 109 0.17 1.84 -10.90
C PHE A 109 0.19 3.35 -11.11
N ASP A 110 -0.36 3.82 -12.23
CA ASP A 110 -0.36 5.26 -12.57
C ASP A 110 -1.07 6.07 -11.48
N MET A 111 -2.20 5.56 -10.97
CA MET A 111 -2.98 6.23 -9.94
C MET A 111 -2.25 6.33 -8.59
N LEU A 112 -1.43 5.34 -8.22
CA LEU A 112 -0.60 5.40 -7.01
C LEU A 112 0.54 6.41 -7.15
N LEU A 113 1.13 6.52 -8.34
CA LEU A 113 2.17 7.51 -8.62
C LEU A 113 1.62 8.94 -8.59
N GLU A 114 0.46 9.19 -9.21
CA GLU A 114 -0.25 10.47 -9.14
C GLU A 114 -0.54 10.92 -7.69
N ARG A 115 -0.62 9.96 -6.76
CA ARG A 115 -0.90 10.18 -5.34
C ARG A 115 0.36 10.21 -4.47
N ASN A 116 1.56 10.21 -5.07
CA ASN A 116 2.85 10.14 -4.37
C ASN A 116 2.94 8.94 -3.41
N MET A 117 2.41 7.78 -3.82
CA MET A 117 2.46 6.53 -3.05
C MET A 117 3.21 5.40 -3.79
N PRO A 118 4.44 5.64 -4.31
CA PRO A 118 5.18 4.63 -5.06
C PRO A 118 5.52 3.38 -4.22
N GLU A 119 5.62 3.52 -2.89
CA GLU A 119 5.92 2.42 -1.96
C GLU A 119 4.80 1.39 -1.84
N LEU A 120 3.59 1.74 -2.28
CA LEU A 120 2.42 0.87 -2.31
C LEU A 120 2.26 0.17 -3.66
N THR A 121 3.08 0.46 -4.67
CA THR A 121 2.97 -0.19 -5.99
C THR A 121 3.24 -1.70 -5.91
N GLY A 122 2.70 -2.46 -6.87
CA GLY A 122 2.98 -3.90 -6.96
C GLY A 122 4.47 -4.16 -7.19
N GLU A 123 5.10 -3.30 -7.98
CA GLU A 123 6.52 -3.29 -8.27
C GLU A 123 7.34 -3.10 -7.00
N ALA A 124 6.98 -2.14 -6.13
CA ALA A 124 7.65 -1.97 -4.83
C ALA A 124 7.52 -3.20 -3.93
N ILE A 125 6.37 -3.90 -3.97
CA ILE A 125 6.18 -5.17 -3.23
C ILE A 125 7.10 -6.25 -3.80
N VAL A 126 7.21 -6.37 -5.13
CA VAL A 126 8.13 -7.31 -5.79
C VAL A 126 9.56 -7.08 -5.33
N LEU A 127 10.01 -5.82 -5.25
CA LEU A 127 11.37 -5.50 -4.78
C LEU A 127 11.58 -5.86 -3.30
N ARG A 128 10.61 -5.55 -2.43
CA ARG A 128 10.67 -5.91 -0.99
C ARG A 128 10.78 -7.41 -0.76
N HIS A 129 10.14 -8.20 -1.62
CA HIS A 129 10.07 -9.65 -1.51
C HIS A 129 10.82 -10.34 -2.66
N ALA A 130 11.88 -9.71 -3.17
CA ALA A 130 12.64 -10.19 -4.34
C ALA A 130 12.99 -11.70 -4.31
N PRO A 131 13.35 -12.32 -3.16
CA PRO A 131 13.62 -13.76 -3.10
C PRO A 131 12.43 -14.68 -3.48
N GLN A 132 11.20 -14.15 -3.51
CA GLN A 132 10.00 -14.89 -3.89
C GLN A 132 9.69 -14.80 -5.40
N PHE A 133 10.45 -14.00 -6.15
CA PHE A 133 10.25 -13.75 -7.57
C PHE A 133 11.48 -14.16 -8.37
N SER A 134 11.29 -14.41 -9.68
CA SER A 134 12.43 -14.63 -10.57
C SER A 134 13.19 -13.32 -10.78
N ALA A 135 14.49 -13.43 -11.07
CA ALA A 135 15.33 -12.27 -11.37
C ALA A 135 14.77 -11.41 -12.52
N GLU A 136 14.12 -12.05 -13.50
CA GLU A 136 13.47 -11.34 -14.61
C GLU A 136 12.30 -10.47 -14.14
N VAL A 137 11.46 -10.98 -13.24
CA VAL A 137 10.32 -10.23 -12.67
C VAL A 137 10.82 -9.07 -11.82
N VAL A 138 11.85 -9.29 -11.00
CA VAL A 138 12.48 -8.23 -10.20
C VAL A 138 13.06 -7.14 -11.11
N ALA A 139 13.80 -7.52 -12.15
CA ALA A 139 14.35 -6.56 -13.11
C ALA A 139 13.26 -5.81 -13.89
N ALA A 140 12.13 -6.46 -14.20
CA ALA A 140 10.98 -5.79 -14.82
C ALA A 140 10.34 -4.77 -13.86
N ALA A 141 10.15 -5.12 -12.60
CA ALA A 141 9.63 -4.21 -11.57
C ALA A 141 10.56 -2.99 -11.37
N MET A 142 11.88 -3.21 -11.30
CA MET A 142 12.87 -2.12 -11.20
C MET A 142 12.75 -1.17 -12.39
N ARG A 143 12.78 -1.70 -13.63
CA ARG A 143 12.69 -0.89 -14.86
C ARG A 143 11.43 -0.03 -14.90
N ARG A 144 10.29 -0.53 -14.41
CA ARG A 144 9.04 0.25 -14.38
C ARG A 144 9.11 1.41 -13.40
N LEU A 145 9.65 1.18 -12.21
CA LEU A 145 9.81 2.24 -11.20
C LEU A 145 10.81 3.30 -11.68
N GLU A 146 11.93 2.88 -12.26
CA GLU A 146 12.93 3.79 -12.85
C GLU A 146 12.37 4.57 -14.04
N ALA A 147 11.62 3.92 -14.93
CA ALA A 147 10.96 4.58 -16.06
C ALA A 147 9.91 5.62 -15.61
N ALA A 148 9.42 5.51 -14.39
CA ALA A 148 8.51 6.44 -13.75
C ALA A 148 9.22 7.49 -12.86
N ASP A 149 10.56 7.61 -12.95
CA ASP A 149 11.39 8.52 -12.14
C ASP A 149 11.26 8.28 -10.63
N ILE A 150 11.02 7.02 -10.24
CA ILE A 150 10.99 6.63 -8.83
C ILE A 150 12.38 6.17 -8.40
N ASN A 151 12.95 6.86 -7.42
CA ASN A 151 14.18 6.43 -6.79
C ASN A 151 13.94 5.17 -5.93
N ILE A 152 14.31 4.01 -6.45
CA ILE A 152 14.13 2.73 -5.76
C ILE A 152 14.84 2.69 -4.40
N ALA A 153 15.99 3.38 -4.27
CA ALA A 153 16.75 3.38 -3.02
C ALA A 153 16.04 4.10 -1.86
N THR A 154 15.04 4.94 -2.16
CA THR A 154 14.23 5.61 -1.14
C THR A 154 12.98 4.82 -0.77
N LEU A 155 12.66 3.75 -1.49
CA LEU A 155 11.52 2.90 -1.19
C LEU A 155 11.80 2.03 0.04
N PRO A 156 10.86 1.99 1.01
CA PRO A 156 11.05 1.23 2.24
C PRO A 156 11.18 -0.27 1.96
N GLY A 157 12.28 -0.87 2.41
CA GLY A 157 12.57 -2.30 2.26
C GLY A 157 13.05 -2.74 0.88
N ALA A 158 13.36 -1.81 -0.03
CA ALA A 158 13.80 -2.12 -1.39
C ALA A 158 15.30 -2.45 -1.52
N THR A 159 16.05 -2.55 -0.42
CA THR A 159 17.47 -2.91 -0.48
C THR A 159 17.58 -4.41 -0.75
N PRO A 160 18.08 -4.83 -1.93
CA PRO A 160 18.45 -6.22 -2.12
C PRO A 160 19.69 -6.45 -1.26
N THR A 161 19.59 -7.28 -0.24
CA THR A 161 20.79 -7.92 0.32
C THR A 161 21.44 -8.68 -0.85
N GLY A 162 22.61 -8.18 -1.27
CA GLY A 162 23.34 -8.66 -2.44
C GLY A 162 23.85 -10.08 -2.31
#